data_AF-A0A2E5WHR7-F1
#
_entry.id   AF-A0A2E5WHR7-F1
#
_cell.length_a   1.000
_cell.length_b   1.000
_cell.length_c   1.000
_cell.angle_alpha   90.00
_cell.angle_beta   90.00
_cell.angle_gamma   90.00
#
_symmetry.space_group_name_H-M   'P 1'
#
loop_
_entity.id
_entity.type
_entity.pdbx_description
1 polymer ?
#
loop_
_entity_poly.entity_id
_entity_poly.type
_entity_poly.pdbx_seq_one_letter_code
_entity_poly.pdbx_strand_id
1 'polypeptide(L)'
;MAELVQATNGKSVKIVRGISTGVNHDAFRMAPREMLVAQGANGYDAGAQGVFFSTYYPNGYPYSDADLANLRNMGHPELLTRKDKHYAVRQGPNGPDDTPGGYDQPHPLPVELEVGKPGPSQTLYVSDDVAPVKNAGELSRCELRVRLVSLIHDDTFDLWFNGVQIPRDHQNWTDWTYSVRPVPGNRMNSHYWITVDLLRLGPLPMQGDNSVRVDLTHHDPRCDPPVVLHDVELIIQYRDRRHAPRRDEWAFDPRQV
;
A
#
# COMPACT_ATOMS: atom_id res chain seq x y z
N MET A 1 -16.27 -9.80 2.40
CA MET A 1 -17.16 -8.62 2.55
C MET A 1 -18.32 -8.67 1.56
N ALA A 2 -18.07 -8.78 0.25
CA ALA A 2 -19.14 -8.90 -0.76
C ALA A 2 -20.17 -10.00 -0.44
N GLU A 3 -19.72 -11.16 0.05
CA GLU A 3 -20.59 -12.25 0.51
C GLU A 3 -21.51 -11.85 1.67
N LEU A 4 -21.00 -11.08 2.65
CA LEU A 4 -21.82 -10.58 3.77
C LEU A 4 -22.85 -9.57 3.28
N VAL A 5 -22.45 -8.66 2.38
CA VAL A 5 -23.36 -7.70 1.76
C VAL A 5 -24.48 -8.44 1.01
N GLN A 6 -24.14 -9.44 0.20
CA GLN A 6 -25.10 -10.29 -0.50
C GLN A 6 -26.03 -11.04 0.46
N ALA A 7 -25.50 -11.57 1.57
CA ALA A 7 -26.29 -12.27 2.58
C ALA A 7 -27.28 -11.37 3.34
N THR A 8 -27.04 -10.05 3.36
CA THR A 8 -27.92 -9.04 3.96
C THR A 8 -28.96 -8.46 3.00
N ASN A 9 -28.93 -8.85 1.72
CA ASN A 9 -29.81 -8.26 0.72
C ASN A 9 -31.29 -8.51 1.06
N GLY A 10 -32.11 -7.44 1.02
CA GLY A 10 -33.52 -7.49 1.43
C GLY A 10 -33.77 -7.55 2.95
N LYS A 11 -32.73 -7.47 3.79
CA LYS A 11 -32.84 -7.43 5.26
C LYS A 11 -32.56 -6.02 5.78
N SER A 12 -33.13 -5.68 6.94
CA SER A 12 -32.85 -4.43 7.64
C SER A 12 -31.55 -4.50 8.47
N VAL A 13 -30.46 -4.99 7.87
CA VAL A 13 -29.14 -5.12 8.50
C VAL A 13 -28.16 -4.23 7.75
N LYS A 14 -27.41 -3.39 8.49
CA LYS A 14 -26.37 -2.55 7.91
C LYS A 14 -25.01 -3.22 8.07
N ILE A 15 -24.25 -3.27 6.97
CA ILE A 15 -22.86 -3.71 6.98
C ILE A 15 -21.95 -2.48 7.02
N VAL A 16 -21.04 -2.44 7.98
CA VAL A 16 -20.02 -1.38 8.11
C VAL A 16 -18.62 -1.97 7.96
N ARG A 17 -17.73 -1.24 7.30
CA ARG A 17 -16.33 -1.63 7.15
C ARG A 17 -15.56 -1.29 8.42
N GLY A 18 -15.06 -2.31 9.12
CA GLY A 18 -14.03 -2.13 10.14
C GLY A 18 -12.75 -1.54 9.55
N ILE A 19 -12.21 -0.50 10.16
CA ILE A 19 -10.93 0.11 9.80
C ILE A 19 -9.89 -0.29 10.82
N SER A 20 -8.81 -0.94 10.35
CA SER A 20 -7.64 -1.23 11.18
C SER A 20 -6.72 -0.02 11.22
N THR A 21 -6.31 0.37 12.43
CA THR A 21 -5.35 1.45 12.65
C THR A 21 -3.94 0.95 12.92
N GLY A 22 -3.79 -0.32 13.31
CA GLY A 22 -2.49 -0.98 13.41
C GLY A 22 -2.02 -1.48 12.05
N VAL A 23 -0.74 -1.28 11.76
CA VAL A 23 -0.03 -1.87 10.61
C VAL A 23 1.31 -2.40 11.09
N ASN A 24 1.71 -3.55 10.56
CA ASN A 24 2.98 -4.18 10.90
C ASN A 24 4.12 -3.65 10.02
N HIS A 25 4.26 -2.33 9.93
CA HIS A 25 5.26 -1.65 9.08
C HIS A 25 6.27 -0.89 9.96
N ASP A 26 7.57 -1.07 9.71
CA ASP A 26 8.65 -0.41 10.45
C ASP A 26 8.67 1.13 10.34
N ALA A 27 8.25 1.71 9.22
CA ALA A 27 8.15 3.16 9.04
C ALA A 27 6.95 3.79 9.77
N PHE A 28 5.88 3.02 10.00
CA PHE A 28 4.65 3.53 10.58
C PHE A 28 4.09 2.53 11.59
N ARG A 29 4.11 2.88 12.88
CA ARG A 29 3.44 2.07 13.92
C ARG A 29 1.90 2.03 13.73
N MET A 30 1.34 3.10 13.17
CA MET A 30 -0.08 3.27 12.91
C MET A 30 -0.30 3.57 11.43
N ALA A 31 -1.40 3.08 10.86
CA ALA A 31 -1.79 3.34 9.49
C ALA A 31 -1.85 4.86 9.23
N PRO A 32 -1.09 5.40 8.26
CA PRO A 32 -1.24 6.78 7.83
C PRO A 32 -2.63 7.01 7.24
N ARG A 33 -3.05 8.28 7.16
CA ARG A 33 -4.37 8.69 6.70
C ARG A 33 -4.75 8.05 5.37
N GLU A 34 -3.82 8.00 4.43
CA GLU A 34 -4.01 7.52 3.07
C GLU A 34 -4.34 6.01 3.05
N MET A 35 -3.80 5.23 3.99
CA MET A 35 -4.18 3.82 4.18
C MET A 35 -5.59 3.69 4.76
N LEU A 36 -5.97 4.56 5.71
CA LEU A 36 -7.32 4.56 6.27
C LEU A 36 -8.37 4.91 5.21
N VAL A 37 -8.09 5.90 4.38
CA VAL A 37 -8.93 6.29 3.22
C VAL A 37 -9.04 5.13 2.24
N ALA A 38 -7.94 4.45 1.92
CA ALA A 38 -7.94 3.28 1.05
C ALA A 38 -8.83 2.15 1.60
N GLN A 39 -8.72 1.84 2.90
CA GLN A 39 -9.59 0.86 3.55
C GLN A 39 -11.07 1.23 3.49
N GLY A 40 -11.40 2.50 3.74
CA GLY A 40 -12.77 3.01 3.64
C GLY A 40 -13.33 2.91 2.22
N ALA A 41 -12.60 3.40 1.23
CA ALA A 41 -12.98 3.35 -0.17
C ALA A 41 -13.19 1.89 -0.65
N ASN A 42 -12.27 0.98 -0.31
CA ASN A 42 -12.41 -0.45 -0.60
C ASN A 42 -13.64 -1.07 0.10
N GLY A 43 -13.96 -0.60 1.31
CA GLY A 43 -15.18 -1.02 2.02
C GLY A 43 -16.45 -0.62 1.29
N TYR A 44 -16.54 0.65 0.87
CA TYR A 44 -17.69 1.18 0.14
C TYR A 44 -17.87 0.54 -1.24
N ASP A 45 -16.77 0.35 -1.97
CA ASP A 45 -16.78 -0.36 -3.26
C ASP A 45 -17.26 -1.82 -3.11
N ALA A 46 -16.90 -2.48 -2.01
CA ALA A 46 -17.43 -3.80 -1.64
C ALA A 46 -18.88 -3.80 -1.12
N GLY A 47 -19.55 -2.63 -1.05
CA GLY A 47 -20.95 -2.48 -0.66
C GLY A 47 -21.20 -2.16 0.82
N ALA A 48 -20.18 -1.78 1.59
CA ALA A 48 -20.39 -1.31 2.95
C ALA A 48 -21.21 0.00 2.96
N GLN A 49 -22.03 0.17 3.99
CA GLN A 49 -22.93 1.31 4.16
C GLN A 49 -22.40 2.34 5.19
N GLY A 50 -21.13 2.19 5.56
CA GLY A 50 -20.44 3.02 6.53
C GLY A 50 -19.09 2.43 6.90
N VAL A 51 -18.30 3.21 7.63
CA VAL A 51 -17.07 2.72 8.25
C VAL A 51 -17.21 2.70 9.76
N PHE A 52 -16.46 1.82 10.41
CA PHE A 52 -16.35 1.74 11.84
C PHE A 52 -14.89 1.65 12.22
N PHE A 53 -14.43 2.54 13.09
CA PHE A 53 -13.11 2.41 13.66
C PHE A 53 -13.22 1.75 15.04
N SER A 54 -12.64 0.56 15.19
CA SER A 54 -12.65 -0.17 16.46
C SER A 54 -11.77 0.49 17.52
N THR A 55 -10.64 1.09 17.12
CA THR A 55 -9.65 1.73 17.98
C THR A 55 -9.04 2.95 17.29
N TYR A 56 -9.83 4.02 17.13
CA TYR A 56 -9.32 5.26 16.54
C TYR A 56 -8.82 6.23 17.59
N TYR A 57 -7.56 6.12 17.99
CA TYR A 57 -6.87 7.14 18.79
C TYR A 57 -5.43 7.31 18.30
N PRO A 58 -5.18 7.59 17.01
CA PRO A 58 -3.82 7.60 16.47
C PRO A 58 -2.91 8.61 17.19
N ASN A 59 -3.48 9.69 17.75
CA ASN A 59 -2.79 10.68 18.60
C ASN A 59 -3.33 10.74 20.04
N GLY A 60 -4.06 9.72 20.50
CA GLY A 60 -4.73 9.70 21.81
C GLY A 60 -6.11 10.36 21.82
N TYR A 61 -6.69 10.44 23.02
CA TYR A 61 -7.90 11.21 23.31
C TYR A 61 -7.52 12.40 24.21
N PRO A 62 -8.06 13.61 24.01
CA PRO A 62 -9.05 14.00 23.00
C PRO A 62 -8.50 14.04 21.57
N TYR A 63 -9.41 13.98 20.58
CA TYR A 63 -9.05 14.06 19.16
C TYR A 63 -8.42 15.41 18.81
N SER A 64 -7.32 15.36 18.07
CA SER A 64 -6.76 16.55 17.41
C SER A 64 -7.61 16.96 16.20
N ASP A 65 -7.39 18.18 15.71
CA ASP A 65 -8.03 18.65 14.47
C ASP A 65 -7.72 17.75 13.27
N ALA A 66 -6.51 17.17 13.23
CA ALA A 66 -6.11 16.23 12.19
C ALA A 66 -6.93 14.93 12.27
N ASP A 67 -7.21 14.43 13.48
CA ASP A 67 -8.02 13.22 13.69
C ASP A 67 -9.45 13.43 13.22
N LEU A 68 -10.03 14.61 13.51
CA LEU A 68 -11.34 14.98 13.02
C LEU A 68 -11.36 15.13 11.49
N ALA A 69 -10.33 15.71 10.88
CA ALA A 69 -10.24 15.84 9.42
C ALA A 69 -10.22 14.49 8.69
N ASN A 70 -9.74 13.43 9.36
CA ASN A 70 -9.81 12.06 8.86
C ASN A 70 -11.23 11.51 8.98
N LEU A 71 -11.82 11.56 10.18
CA LEU A 71 -13.15 10.98 10.46
C LEU A 71 -14.29 11.61 9.64
N ARG A 72 -14.28 12.94 9.48
CA ARG A 72 -15.36 13.71 8.85
C ARG A 72 -15.69 13.25 7.43
N ASN A 73 -14.68 12.83 6.67
CA ASN A 73 -14.86 12.41 5.27
C ASN A 73 -15.28 10.95 5.17
N MET A 74 -15.01 10.13 6.19
CA MET A 74 -15.14 8.68 6.10
C MET A 74 -16.58 8.19 6.08
N GLY A 75 -17.56 9.04 6.43
CA GLY A 75 -18.99 8.75 6.26
C GLY A 75 -19.53 8.99 4.85
N HIS A 76 -18.71 9.56 3.97
CA HIS A 76 -19.09 10.12 2.68
C HIS A 76 -18.22 9.51 1.56
N PRO A 77 -18.61 8.36 0.96
CA PRO A 77 -17.79 7.67 -0.04
C PRO A 77 -17.36 8.57 -1.22
N GLU A 78 -18.23 9.49 -1.63
CA GLU A 78 -17.98 10.46 -2.69
C GLU A 78 -16.78 11.39 -2.40
N LEU A 79 -16.48 11.63 -1.12
CA LEU A 79 -15.35 12.46 -0.69
C LEU A 79 -14.04 11.67 -0.68
N LEU A 80 -14.08 10.35 -0.80
CA LEU A 80 -12.90 9.48 -0.80
C LEU A 80 -12.36 9.21 -2.21
N THR A 81 -13.18 9.35 -3.27
CA THR A 81 -12.86 8.96 -4.66
C THR A 81 -11.59 9.62 -5.23
N ARG A 82 -11.29 10.85 -4.82
CA ARG A 82 -10.12 11.63 -5.30
C ARG A 82 -9.16 12.02 -4.17
N LYS A 83 -9.19 11.27 -3.07
CA LYS A 83 -8.21 11.39 -2.00
C LYS A 83 -7.04 10.46 -2.27
N ASP A 84 -5.85 10.91 -1.87
CA ASP A 84 -4.65 10.10 -1.89
C ASP A 84 -4.87 8.80 -1.11
N LYS A 85 -4.33 7.72 -1.65
CA LYS A 85 -4.47 6.37 -1.11
C LYS A 85 -3.14 5.66 -1.12
N HIS A 86 -2.91 4.90 -0.05
CA HIS A 86 -1.76 4.03 0.12
C HIS A 86 -2.31 2.64 0.39
N TYR A 87 -2.08 1.73 -0.53
CA TYR A 87 -2.43 0.33 -0.40
C TYR A 87 -1.19 -0.45 -0.04
N ALA A 88 -1.32 -1.39 0.89
CA ALA A 88 -0.24 -2.28 1.27
C ALA A 88 -0.79 -3.69 1.50
N VAL A 89 0.00 -4.68 1.12
CA VAL A 89 -0.29 -6.07 1.44
C VAL A 89 0.00 -6.29 2.93
N ARG A 90 -0.85 -7.06 3.63
CA ARG A 90 -0.71 -7.30 5.07
C ARG A 90 0.58 -8.07 5.39
N GLN A 91 1.16 -7.75 6.55
CA GLN A 91 2.45 -8.25 7.00
C GLN A 91 2.38 -8.81 8.42
N GLY A 92 3.34 -9.68 8.76
CA GLY A 92 3.62 -10.12 10.13
C GLY A 92 2.88 -11.40 10.52
N PRO A 93 3.10 -11.96 11.72
CA PRO A 93 2.30 -13.10 12.17
C PRO A 93 0.84 -12.68 12.39
N ASN A 94 -0.11 -13.60 12.17
CA ASN A 94 -1.47 -13.40 12.65
C ASN A 94 -1.43 -13.30 14.18
N GLY A 95 -2.06 -12.27 14.77
CA GLY A 95 -1.98 -11.98 16.19
C GLY A 95 -3.30 -11.49 16.78
N PRO A 96 -3.45 -11.46 18.12
CA PRO A 96 -4.67 -11.01 18.81
C PRO A 96 -5.04 -9.54 18.52
N ASP A 97 -4.08 -8.75 18.03
CA ASP A 97 -4.26 -7.35 17.65
C ASP A 97 -4.84 -7.19 16.22
N ASP A 98 -4.96 -8.27 15.45
CA ASP A 98 -5.63 -8.24 14.15
C ASP A 98 -7.13 -7.96 14.32
N THR A 99 -7.74 -7.34 13.30
CA THR A 99 -9.19 -7.06 13.33
C THR A 99 -9.96 -8.37 13.56
N PRO A 100 -10.91 -8.43 14.51
CA PRO A 100 -11.68 -9.64 14.80
C PRO A 100 -12.31 -10.22 13.53
N GLY A 101 -12.02 -11.49 13.24
CA GLY A 101 -12.44 -12.17 12.00
C GLY A 101 -11.42 -12.10 10.85
N GLY A 102 -10.21 -11.56 11.08
CA GLY A 102 -9.05 -11.68 10.19
C GLY A 102 -8.07 -12.79 10.58
N TYR A 103 -8.30 -13.46 11.71
CA TYR A 103 -7.40 -14.50 12.26
C TYR A 103 -7.20 -15.71 11.34
N ASP A 104 -8.18 -15.99 10.48
CA ASP A 104 -8.20 -17.11 9.53
C ASP A 104 -7.61 -16.76 8.16
N GLN A 105 -7.29 -15.48 7.92
CA GLN A 105 -6.59 -15.05 6.71
C GLN A 105 -5.11 -14.83 7.03
N PRO A 106 -4.21 -15.71 6.57
CA PRO A 106 -2.79 -15.54 6.83
C PRO A 106 -2.31 -14.23 6.19
N HIS A 107 -1.48 -13.48 6.91
CA HIS A 107 -0.69 -12.42 6.32
C HIS A 107 0.24 -13.02 5.24
N PRO A 108 0.13 -12.58 3.98
CA PRO A 108 0.85 -13.21 2.87
C PRO A 108 2.31 -12.74 2.76
N LEU A 109 2.71 -11.76 3.57
CA LEU A 109 4.08 -11.26 3.68
C LEU A 109 4.56 -11.28 5.15
N PRO A 110 5.88 -11.38 5.41
CA PRO A 110 6.95 -11.60 4.43
C PRO A 110 6.94 -13.01 3.85
N VAL A 111 7.56 -13.20 2.68
CA VAL A 111 7.69 -14.52 2.05
C VAL A 111 9.06 -14.73 1.42
N GLU A 112 9.63 -15.91 1.64
CA GLU A 112 10.90 -16.33 1.05
C GLU A 112 10.73 -16.59 -0.45
N LEU A 113 11.72 -16.15 -1.23
CA LEU A 113 11.77 -16.36 -2.66
C LEU A 113 12.73 -17.49 -3.01
N GLU A 114 12.31 -18.40 -3.89
CA GLU A 114 13.12 -19.51 -4.35
C GLU A 114 13.73 -19.21 -5.72
N VAL A 115 15.04 -19.45 -5.86
CA VAL A 115 15.75 -19.24 -7.12
C VAL A 115 15.16 -20.12 -8.23
N GLY A 116 14.83 -19.50 -9.37
CA GLY A 116 14.32 -20.18 -10.55
C GLY A 116 12.85 -20.63 -10.45
N LYS A 117 12.13 -20.26 -9.38
CA LYS A 117 10.70 -20.51 -9.24
C LYS A 117 9.92 -19.20 -9.19
N PRO A 118 8.70 -19.16 -9.78
CA PRO A 118 7.83 -18.00 -9.60
C PRO A 118 7.50 -17.78 -8.13
N GLY A 119 7.64 -16.53 -7.67
CA GLY A 119 7.22 -16.17 -6.32
C GLY A 119 5.70 -16.21 -6.16
N PRO A 120 5.18 -16.20 -4.93
CA PRO A 120 3.74 -16.12 -4.69
C PRO A 120 3.20 -14.76 -5.14
N SER A 121 2.08 -14.77 -5.86
CA SER A 121 1.38 -13.55 -6.27
C SER A 121 0.75 -12.87 -5.06
N GLN A 122 1.11 -11.61 -4.88
CA GLN A 122 0.55 -10.73 -3.85
C GLN A 122 -0.56 -9.88 -4.46
N THR A 123 -1.69 -9.76 -3.77
CA THR A 123 -2.87 -9.07 -4.29
C THR A 123 -3.14 -7.77 -3.54
N LEU A 124 -3.27 -6.67 -4.28
CA LEU A 124 -3.78 -5.38 -3.80
C LEU A 124 -5.16 -5.15 -4.40
N TYR A 125 -6.18 -4.98 -3.56
CA TYR A 125 -7.48 -4.52 -4.01
C TYR A 125 -7.51 -2.99 -4.11
N VAL A 126 -7.83 -2.46 -5.29
CA VAL A 126 -7.90 -1.03 -5.57
C VAL A 126 -9.32 -0.67 -5.97
N SER A 127 -10.04 0.09 -5.14
CA SER A 127 -11.39 0.58 -5.45
C SER A 127 -11.43 1.71 -6.49
N ASP A 128 -10.32 2.37 -6.75
CA ASP A 128 -10.26 3.50 -7.67
C ASP A 128 -10.11 3.03 -9.12
N ASP A 129 -10.93 3.57 -10.03
CA ASP A 129 -10.63 3.54 -11.46
C ASP A 129 -9.69 4.69 -11.83
N VAL A 130 -8.42 4.35 -12.07
CA VAL A 130 -7.32 5.31 -12.21
C VAL A 130 -7.11 5.77 -13.66
N ALA A 131 -7.52 4.96 -14.65
CA ALA A 131 -7.25 5.26 -16.05
C ALA A 131 -7.97 6.55 -16.53
N PRO A 132 -9.27 6.77 -16.25
CA PRO A 132 -9.94 8.02 -16.58
C PRO A 132 -9.33 9.23 -15.87
N VAL A 133 -8.83 9.05 -14.65
CA VAL A 133 -8.20 10.12 -13.84
C VAL A 133 -6.90 10.59 -14.47
N LYS A 134 -6.05 9.64 -14.89
CA LYS A 134 -4.83 9.96 -15.64
C LYS A 134 -5.18 10.75 -16.90
N ASN A 135 -6.17 10.28 -17.67
CA ASN A 135 -6.58 10.94 -18.92
C ASN A 135 -7.16 12.34 -18.68
N ALA A 136 -7.85 12.56 -17.55
CA ALA A 136 -8.32 13.88 -17.13
C ALA A 136 -7.20 14.80 -16.64
N GLY A 137 -5.98 14.27 -16.42
CA GLY A 137 -4.86 15.04 -15.88
C GLY A 137 -4.98 15.34 -14.39
N GLU A 138 -5.71 14.50 -13.65
CA GLU A 138 -5.97 14.65 -12.22
C GLU A 138 -5.09 13.74 -11.36
N LEU A 139 -4.31 12.84 -11.97
CA LEU A 139 -3.36 11.98 -11.26
C LEU A 139 -1.99 12.67 -11.14
N SER A 140 -1.44 12.69 -9.92
CA SER A 140 -0.09 13.21 -9.66
C SER A 140 0.94 12.08 -9.55
N ARG A 141 0.57 10.97 -8.93
CA ARG A 141 1.45 9.83 -8.70
C ARG A 141 0.69 8.52 -8.79
N CYS A 142 1.31 7.52 -9.41
CA CYS A 142 0.93 6.12 -9.29
C CYS A 142 2.22 5.31 -9.22
N GLU A 143 2.52 4.77 -8.05
CA GLU A 143 3.83 4.18 -7.77
C GLU A 143 3.68 2.83 -7.08
N LEU A 144 4.26 1.79 -7.67
CA LEU A 144 4.44 0.49 -7.05
C LEU A 144 5.76 0.51 -6.27
N ARG A 145 5.74 -0.03 -5.05
CA ARG A 145 6.94 -0.27 -4.26
C ARG A 145 7.00 -1.72 -3.81
N VAL A 146 8.17 -2.32 -3.92
CA VAL A 146 8.47 -3.59 -3.30
C VAL A 146 9.74 -3.47 -2.45
N ARG A 147 9.75 -4.13 -1.30
CA ARG A 147 10.95 -4.22 -0.45
C ARG A 147 11.46 -5.65 -0.44
N LEU A 148 12.72 -5.81 -0.81
CA LEU A 148 13.44 -7.09 -0.76
C LEU A 148 14.48 -7.04 0.34
N VAL A 149 14.47 -8.05 1.20
CA VAL A 149 15.40 -8.22 2.33
C VAL A 149 16.40 -9.32 1.97
N SER A 150 17.65 -9.17 2.45
CA SER A 150 18.76 -10.10 2.19
C SER A 150 19.22 -10.16 0.72
N LEU A 151 18.67 -9.30 -0.14
CA LEU A 151 19.12 -9.15 -1.52
C LEU A 151 20.52 -8.52 -1.53
N ILE A 152 21.43 -9.05 -2.33
CA ILE A 152 22.76 -8.50 -2.57
C ILE A 152 22.91 -8.00 -4.02
N HIS A 153 23.99 -7.28 -4.30
CA HIS A 153 24.19 -6.61 -5.60
C HIS A 153 24.35 -7.57 -6.80
N ASP A 154 24.74 -8.82 -6.56
CA ASP A 154 24.86 -9.84 -7.61
C ASP A 154 23.52 -10.51 -7.93
N ASP A 155 22.55 -10.47 -7.00
CA ASP A 155 21.26 -11.12 -7.16
C ASP A 155 20.44 -10.47 -8.28
N THR A 156 19.65 -11.28 -8.97
CA THR A 156 18.71 -10.79 -9.99
C THR A 156 17.31 -11.33 -9.75
N PHE A 157 16.31 -10.53 -10.10
CA PHE A 157 14.90 -10.92 -10.04
C PHE A 157 14.10 -10.30 -11.18
N ASP A 158 12.96 -10.90 -11.47
CA ASP A 158 11.93 -10.34 -12.33
C ASP A 158 10.76 -9.82 -11.50
N LEU A 159 10.37 -8.57 -11.73
CA LEU A 159 9.20 -7.96 -11.10
C LEU A 159 8.04 -7.96 -12.11
N TRP A 160 6.87 -8.39 -11.65
CA TRP A 160 5.66 -8.46 -12.46
C TRP A 160 4.54 -7.67 -11.80
N PHE A 161 3.80 -6.92 -12.61
CA PHE A 161 2.59 -6.23 -12.21
C PHE A 161 1.47 -6.53 -13.20
N ASN A 162 0.35 -7.06 -12.70
CA ASN A 162 -0.81 -7.47 -13.52
C ASN A 162 -0.43 -8.35 -14.72
N GLY A 163 0.50 -9.28 -14.52
CA GLY A 163 1.01 -10.20 -15.54
C GLY A 163 1.98 -9.58 -16.55
N VAL A 164 2.31 -8.29 -16.43
CA VAL A 164 3.31 -7.60 -17.25
C VAL A 164 4.62 -7.50 -16.47
N GLN A 165 5.71 -7.99 -17.06
CA GLN A 165 7.03 -7.84 -16.49
C GLN A 165 7.45 -6.37 -16.53
N ILE A 166 7.92 -5.84 -15.40
CA ILE A 166 8.48 -4.49 -15.28
C ILE A 166 9.98 -4.56 -15.58
N PRO A 167 10.44 -3.98 -16.70
CA PRO A 167 11.85 -3.99 -17.06
C PRO A 167 12.72 -3.28 -16.02
N ARG A 168 13.95 -3.75 -15.85
CA ARG A 168 14.89 -3.26 -14.82
C ARG A 168 15.22 -1.77 -14.97
N ASP A 169 15.29 -1.25 -16.19
CA ASP A 169 15.55 0.17 -16.48
C ASP A 169 14.42 1.11 -16.06
N HIS A 170 13.24 0.56 -15.76
CA HIS A 170 12.11 1.30 -15.20
C HIS A 170 11.97 1.17 -13.68
N GLN A 171 12.91 0.48 -13.05
CA GLN A 171 12.96 0.31 -11.61
C GLN A 171 13.95 1.31 -11.01
N ASN A 172 13.50 2.09 -10.04
CA ASN A 172 14.38 2.93 -9.24
C ASN A 172 14.72 2.22 -7.93
N TRP A 173 16.01 1.97 -7.73
CA TRP A 173 16.56 1.18 -6.63
C TRP A 173 17.11 2.09 -5.56
N THR A 174 16.65 1.90 -4.33
CA THR A 174 17.21 2.56 -3.15
C THR A 174 17.84 1.50 -2.27
N ASP A 175 19.15 1.59 -2.09
CA ASP A 175 19.95 0.68 -1.27
C ASP A 175 19.94 1.12 0.20
N TRP A 176 19.52 0.21 1.07
CA TRP A 176 19.48 0.38 2.52
C TRP A 176 20.32 -0.69 3.25
N THR A 177 21.19 -1.39 2.52
CA THR A 177 22.04 -2.45 3.08
C THR A 177 23.15 -1.90 3.97
N TYR A 178 23.66 -0.69 3.69
CA TYR A 178 24.73 -0.06 4.46
C TYR A 178 24.56 1.47 4.53
N SER A 179 24.47 2.02 5.75
CA SER A 179 24.50 3.46 5.99
C SER A 179 25.57 3.83 7.01
N VAL A 180 26.53 4.67 6.60
CA VAL A 180 27.50 5.31 7.52
C VAL A 180 26.92 6.53 8.24
N ARG A 181 25.73 7.00 7.83
CA ARG A 181 25.04 8.12 8.47
C ARG A 181 24.09 7.59 9.54
N PRO A 182 23.96 8.27 10.69
CA PRO A 182 22.87 8.00 11.62
C PRO A 182 21.57 8.17 10.87
N VAL A 183 20.70 7.18 10.96
CA VAL A 183 19.39 7.29 10.33
C VAL A 183 18.30 7.12 11.37
N PRO A 184 17.31 8.04 11.45
CA PRO A 184 16.30 8.00 12.49
C PRO A 184 15.42 6.74 12.41
N GLY A 185 15.03 6.21 13.57
CA GLY A 185 14.03 5.15 13.72
C GLY A 185 14.57 3.74 13.93
N ASN A 186 13.67 2.82 14.28
CA ASN A 186 13.96 1.40 14.43
C ASN A 186 13.92 0.75 13.04
N ARG A 187 15.06 0.64 12.36
CA ARG A 187 15.09 0.11 10.99
C ARG A 187 15.18 -1.41 10.97
N MET A 188 14.51 -1.99 10.00
CA MET A 188 14.71 -3.37 9.59
C MET A 188 16.13 -3.58 9.02
N ASN A 189 16.61 -4.83 9.02
CA ASN A 189 17.91 -5.26 8.48
C ASN A 189 18.15 -4.82 7.02
N SER A 190 19.35 -5.08 6.49
CA SER A 190 19.76 -4.78 5.11
C SER A 190 18.70 -5.14 4.06
N HIS A 191 18.29 -4.15 3.26
CA HIS A 191 17.22 -4.30 2.27
C HIS A 191 17.39 -3.34 1.08
N TYR A 192 16.62 -3.60 0.04
CA TYR A 192 16.43 -2.70 -1.10
C TYR A 192 14.96 -2.32 -1.20
N TRP A 193 14.72 -1.04 -1.47
CA TRP A 193 13.44 -0.56 -1.99
C TRP A 193 13.52 -0.46 -3.50
N ILE A 194 12.59 -1.11 -4.18
CA ILE A 194 12.43 -1.01 -5.63
C ILE A 194 11.12 -0.31 -5.90
N THR A 195 11.22 0.84 -6.57
CA THR A 195 10.09 1.74 -6.84
C THR A 195 9.88 1.87 -8.33
N VAL A 196 8.62 1.87 -8.77
CA VAL A 196 8.25 1.92 -10.19
C VAL A 196 7.17 2.97 -10.38
N ASP A 197 7.44 3.95 -11.24
CA ASP A 197 6.48 4.98 -11.65
C ASP A 197 5.52 4.39 -12.71
N LEU A 198 4.41 3.81 -12.24
CA LEU A 198 3.36 3.26 -13.08
C LEU A 198 2.59 4.35 -13.85
N LEU A 199 2.58 5.59 -13.36
CA LEU A 199 1.96 6.70 -14.07
C LEU A 199 2.71 6.95 -15.40
N ARG A 200 4.04 6.94 -15.38
CA ARG A 200 4.87 7.09 -16.58
C ARG A 200 4.99 5.81 -17.40
N LEU A 201 5.20 4.67 -16.76
CA LEU A 201 5.46 3.40 -17.44
C LEU A 201 4.20 2.75 -18.02
N GLY A 202 3.13 2.67 -17.22
CA GLY A 202 2.06 1.68 -17.42
C GLY A 202 2.51 0.24 -17.09
N PRO A 203 1.59 -0.74 -17.02
CA PRO A 203 0.14 -0.57 -16.95
C PRO A 203 -0.26 0.15 -15.65
N LEU A 204 -1.38 0.88 -15.71
CA LEU A 204 -1.98 1.44 -14.50
C LEU A 204 -2.67 0.33 -13.69
N PRO A 205 -2.87 0.52 -12.38
CA PRO A 205 -3.73 -0.36 -11.61
C PRO A 205 -5.15 -0.35 -12.17
N MET A 206 -5.77 -1.53 -12.15
CA MET A 206 -7.18 -1.74 -12.51
C MET A 206 -8.05 -1.56 -11.27
N GLN A 207 -9.32 -1.20 -11.46
CA GLN A 207 -10.30 -1.32 -10.37
C GLN A 207 -10.49 -2.81 -10.04
N GLY A 208 -10.41 -3.16 -8.76
CA GLY A 208 -10.44 -4.52 -8.25
C GLY A 208 -9.04 -5.07 -7.92
N ASP A 209 -8.84 -6.36 -8.16
CA ASP A 209 -7.60 -7.05 -7.79
C ASP A 209 -6.45 -6.72 -8.74
N ASN A 210 -5.32 -6.35 -8.16
CA ASN A 210 -4.06 -6.11 -8.85
C ASN A 210 -2.99 -7.05 -8.30
N SER A 211 -2.29 -7.77 -9.18
CA SER A 211 -1.29 -8.75 -8.80
C SER A 211 0.13 -8.20 -8.91
N VAL A 212 0.94 -8.49 -7.90
CA VAL A 212 2.37 -8.20 -7.87
C VAL A 212 3.10 -9.51 -7.61
N ARG A 213 4.13 -9.81 -8.40
CA ARG A 213 4.95 -11.01 -8.22
C ARG A 213 6.42 -10.66 -8.39
N VAL A 214 7.27 -11.26 -7.56
CA VAL A 214 8.73 -11.16 -7.68
C VAL A 214 9.27 -12.58 -7.85
N ASP A 215 10.01 -12.80 -8.93
CA ASP A 215 10.63 -14.09 -9.24
C ASP A 215 12.14 -13.95 -9.09
N LEU A 216 12.75 -14.64 -8.12
CA LEU A 216 14.19 -14.61 -7.92
C LEU A 216 14.87 -15.45 -9.00
N THR A 217 15.66 -14.82 -9.86
CA THR A 217 16.28 -15.47 -11.03
C THR A 217 17.72 -15.90 -10.76
N HIS A 218 18.43 -15.19 -9.89
CA HIS A 218 19.78 -15.55 -9.43
C HIS A 218 19.99 -15.10 -7.98
N HIS A 219 20.68 -15.93 -7.22
CA HIS A 219 21.16 -15.61 -5.87
C HIS A 219 22.52 -16.26 -5.62
N ASP A 220 23.47 -15.54 -5.00
CA ASP A 220 24.77 -16.13 -4.64
C ASP A 220 24.56 -17.22 -3.58
N PRO A 221 24.90 -18.49 -3.85
CA PRO A 221 24.68 -19.59 -2.91
C PRO A 221 25.53 -19.49 -1.63
N ARG A 222 26.49 -18.56 -1.56
CA ARG A 222 27.29 -18.28 -0.37
C ARG A 222 26.64 -17.27 0.57
N CYS A 223 25.58 -16.60 0.12
CA CYS A 223 24.85 -15.62 0.91
C CYS A 223 23.74 -16.30 1.71
N ASP A 224 23.73 -16.01 3.01
CA ASP A 224 22.73 -16.43 4.00
C ASP A 224 22.41 -15.16 4.80
N PRO A 225 21.15 -14.79 5.07
CA PRO A 225 19.87 -15.51 4.92
C PRO A 225 19.21 -15.49 3.52
N PRO A 226 18.14 -16.29 3.28
CA PRO A 226 17.38 -16.26 2.02
C PRO A 226 16.80 -14.88 1.69
N VAL A 227 16.61 -14.63 0.40
CA VAL A 227 15.95 -13.42 -0.11
C VAL A 227 14.46 -13.46 0.18
N VAL A 228 13.94 -12.38 0.74
CA VAL A 228 12.55 -12.28 1.19
C VAL A 228 11.86 -11.11 0.50
N LEU A 229 10.70 -11.35 -0.08
CA LEU A 229 9.74 -10.28 -0.41
C LEU A 229 9.05 -9.87 0.88
N HIS A 230 9.36 -8.67 1.35
CA HIS A 230 8.87 -8.17 2.63
C HIS A 230 7.68 -7.23 2.47
N ASP A 231 7.73 -6.30 1.51
CA ASP A 231 6.65 -5.30 1.31
C ASP A 231 6.21 -5.28 -0.13
N VAL A 232 4.92 -5.05 -0.30
CA VAL A 232 4.28 -4.70 -1.56
C VAL A 232 3.30 -3.56 -1.28
N GLU A 233 3.56 -2.41 -1.89
CA GLU A 233 2.77 -1.19 -1.71
C GLU A 233 2.39 -0.56 -3.05
N LEU A 234 1.22 0.10 -3.08
CA LEU A 234 0.79 0.94 -4.19
C LEU A 234 0.35 2.30 -3.66
N ILE A 235 0.99 3.36 -4.14
CA ILE A 235 0.67 4.74 -3.79
C ILE A 235 -0.05 5.39 -4.97
N ILE A 236 -1.22 5.94 -4.71
CA ILE A 236 -2.02 6.71 -5.67
C ILE A 236 -2.23 8.10 -5.10
N GLN A 237 -1.76 9.13 -5.81
CA GLN A 237 -1.94 10.51 -5.39
C GLN A 237 -2.61 11.33 -6.47
N TYR A 238 -3.52 12.19 -6.04
CA TYR A 238 -4.34 13.03 -6.89
C TYR A 238 -3.85 14.48 -6.87
N ARG A 239 -4.16 15.23 -7.91
CA ARG A 239 -3.94 16.66 -7.96
C ARG A 239 -5.12 17.39 -7.32
N ASP A 240 -4.86 18.57 -6.77
CA ASP A 240 -5.93 19.39 -6.17
C ASP A 240 -7.00 19.77 -7.21
N ARG A 241 -6.58 19.94 -8.48
CA ARG A 241 -7.43 20.17 -9.65
C ARG A 241 -6.72 19.63 -10.89
N ARG A 242 -7.46 19.51 -12.00
CA ARG A 242 -6.92 19.13 -13.32
C ARG A 242 -5.64 19.93 -13.66
N HIS A 243 -4.55 19.20 -13.92
CA HIS A 243 -3.20 19.70 -14.23
C HIS A 243 -2.57 20.66 -13.20
N ALA A 244 -3.19 20.87 -12.04
CA ALA A 244 -2.62 21.74 -11.02
C ALA A 244 -1.44 21.05 -10.30
N PRO A 245 -0.36 21.78 -9.95
CA PRO A 245 0.63 21.26 -9.03
C PRO A 245 -0.04 20.98 -7.69
N ARG A 246 0.43 19.96 -6.98
CA ARG A 246 -0.06 19.73 -5.62
C ARG A 246 0.48 20.80 -4.69
N ARG A 247 -0.25 21.08 -3.61
CA ARG A 247 0.18 22.06 -2.60
C ARG A 247 1.54 21.75 -1.98
N ASP A 248 1.87 20.48 -1.75
CA ASP A 248 3.17 20.02 -1.26
C ASP A 248 4.29 20.14 -2.28
N GLU A 249 3.99 20.01 -3.58
CA GLU A 249 4.94 20.26 -4.68
C GLU A 249 5.23 21.76 -4.87
N TRP A 250 4.24 22.62 -4.65
CA TRP A 250 4.37 24.06 -4.84
C TRP A 250 4.93 24.81 -3.62
N ALA A 251 4.60 24.36 -2.41
CA ALA A 251 5.01 25.03 -1.17
C ALA A 251 6.47 24.75 -0.78
N PHE A 252 7.15 23.81 -1.44
CA PHE A 252 8.57 23.55 -1.20
C PHE A 252 9.44 24.60 -1.94
N ASP A 253 9.53 25.81 -1.40
CA ASP A 253 10.61 26.76 -1.76
C ASP A 253 11.80 26.51 -0.82
N PRO A 254 12.91 25.91 -1.27
CA PRO A 254 14.09 25.70 -0.44
C PRO A 254 14.76 27.00 0.05
N ARG A 255 14.27 28.18 -0.35
CA ARG A 255 14.71 29.50 0.15
C ARG A 255 13.85 30.04 1.30
N GLN A 256 12.81 29.32 1.73
CA GLN A 256 11.90 29.75 2.80
C GLN A 256 12.14 29.06 4.15
N VAL A 257 13.28 28.36 4.32
CA VAL A 257 13.73 27.78 5.60
C VAL A 257 14.99 28.48 6.08
#